data_AF-A0A955BD26-F1
#
_entry.id   AF-A0A955BD26-F1
#
_cell.length_a   1.000
_cell.length_b   1.000
_cell.length_c   1.000
_cell.angle_alpha   90.00
_cell.angle_beta   90.00
_cell.angle_gamma   90.00
#
_symmetry.space_group_name_H-M   'P 1'
#
loop_
_entity.id
_entity.type
_entity.pdbx_description
1 polymer ?
#
loop_
_entity_poly.entity_id
_entity_poly.type
_entity_poly.pdbx_seq_one_letter_code
_entity_poly.pdbx_strand_id
1 'polypeptide(L)'
;MNQVAGTLPQDLAQRIAGMETDELAEWFECLDDVALRHGDEQVQQLLEALQGRASRLGINRTAALNTPYINTITADDQPDYPGDGAIERRIRSLVRW
;
A
#
# COMPACT_ATOMS: atom_id res chain seq x y z
N MET A 1 14.07 -12.62 3.99
CA MET A 1 14.42 -11.52 4.92
C MET A 1 14.35 -10.22 4.13
N ASN A 2 13.14 -9.76 3.82
CA ASN A 2 12.95 -8.56 3.01
C ASN A 2 12.23 -7.54 3.88
N GLN A 3 12.97 -6.53 4.34
CA GLN A 3 12.41 -5.40 5.05
C GLN A 3 11.64 -4.55 4.01
N VAL A 4 10.34 -4.81 3.88
CA VAL A 4 9.41 -3.83 3.28
C VAL A 4 9.08 -2.81 4.37
N ALA A 5 10.10 -2.11 4.86
CA ALA A 5 9.89 -0.89 5.62
C ALA A 5 9.31 0.10 4.61
N GLY A 6 7.98 0.24 4.63
CA GLY A 6 7.24 1.17 3.80
C GLY A 6 7.85 2.55 3.96
N THR A 7 8.71 2.93 3.01
CA THR A 7 9.36 4.22 3.02
C THR A 7 8.26 5.21 2.68
N LEU A 8 7.86 6.02 3.66
CA LEU A 8 6.91 7.11 3.45
C LEU A 8 7.37 7.91 2.22
N PRO A 9 6.46 8.20 1.27
CA PRO A 9 6.77 9.09 0.16
C PRO A 9 7.51 10.33 0.69
N GLN A 10 8.64 10.69 0.09
CA GLN A 10 9.51 11.75 0.61
C GLN A 10 8.75 13.08 0.82
N ASP A 11 7.71 13.33 0.01
CA ASP A 11 6.81 14.48 0.15
C ASP A 11 5.94 14.41 1.40
N LEU A 12 5.45 13.22 1.74
CA LEU A 12 4.65 12.98 2.93
C LEU A 12 5.54 13.15 4.15
N ALA A 13 6.71 12.48 4.19
CA ALA A 13 7.68 12.59 5.27
C ALA A 13 8.03 14.07 5.59
N GLN A 14 8.21 14.90 4.55
CA GLN A 14 8.45 16.34 4.72
C GLN A 14 7.25 17.10 5.31
N ARG A 15 6.01 16.70 4.98
CA ARG A 15 4.76 17.31 5.48
C ARG A 15 4.43 16.92 6.92
N ILE A 16 4.79 15.71 7.33
CA ILE A 16 4.62 15.20 8.70
C ILE A 16 5.82 15.49 9.60
N ALA A 17 6.98 15.89 9.07
CA ALA A 17 8.14 16.31 9.87
C ALA A 17 7.88 17.54 10.79
N GLY A 18 6.76 18.25 10.60
CA GLY A 18 6.31 19.31 11.50
C GLY A 18 5.36 18.84 12.61
N MET A 19 4.90 17.59 12.59
CA MET A 19 4.24 16.96 13.74
C MET A 19 5.32 16.53 14.73
N GLU A 20 5.06 16.70 16.03
CA GLU A 20 5.92 16.18 17.09
C GLU A 20 6.21 14.69 16.80
N THR A 21 7.47 14.36 16.54
CA THR A 21 7.89 13.03 16.05
C THR A 21 7.42 11.91 16.97
N ASP A 22 7.32 12.20 18.27
CA ASP A 22 6.90 11.28 19.32
C ASP A 22 5.40 10.96 19.26
N GLU A 23 4.53 11.97 19.00
CA GLU A 23 3.10 11.72 18.82
C GLU A 23 2.88 10.82 17.60
N LEU A 24 3.54 11.12 16.48
CA LEU A 24 3.41 10.32 15.26
C LEU A 24 3.88 8.87 15.47
N ALA A 25 4.96 8.67 16.23
CA ALA A 25 5.43 7.33 16.61
C ALA A 25 4.38 6.60 17.46
N GLU A 26 3.76 7.26 18.43
CA GLU A 26 2.71 6.68 19.27
C GLU A 26 1.48 6.25 18.43
N TRP A 27 1.07 7.07 17.46
CA TRP A 27 0.00 6.70 16.53
C TRP A 27 0.34 5.48 15.66
N PHE A 28 1.60 5.33 15.22
CA PHE A 28 2.05 4.15 14.50
C PHE A 28 2.04 2.90 15.38
N GLU A 29 2.56 3.01 16.61
CA GLU A 29 2.54 1.90 17.57
C GLU A 29 1.11 1.43 17.87
N CYS A 30 0.16 2.37 18.00
CA CYS A 30 -1.25 2.03 18.19
C CYS A 30 -1.86 1.30 16.99
N LEU A 31 -1.50 1.69 15.77
CA LEU A 31 -1.99 1.03 14.55
C LEU A 31 -1.42 -0.39 14.43
N ASP A 32 -0.12 -0.56 14.69
CA ASP A 32 0.55 -1.85 14.66
C ASP A 32 -0.02 -2.81 15.71
N ASP A 33 -0.33 -2.32 16.91
CA ASP A 33 -0.94 -3.10 17.97
C ASP A 33 -2.37 -3.56 17.62
N VAL A 34 -3.16 -2.70 16.96
CA VAL A 34 -4.49 -3.09 16.45
C VAL A 34 -4.37 -4.14 15.35
N ALA A 35 -3.41 -3.97 14.43
CA ALA A 35 -3.14 -4.96 13.38
C ALA A 35 -2.77 -6.33 13.97
N LEU A 36 -1.89 -6.33 14.97
CA LEU A 36 -1.45 -7.55 15.64
C LEU A 36 -2.60 -8.26 16.39
N ARG A 37 -3.49 -7.51 17.04
CA ARG A 37 -4.56 -8.09 17.88
C ARG A 37 -5.82 -8.48 17.11
N HIS A 38 -6.18 -7.72 16.09
CA HIS A 38 -7.48 -7.83 15.42
C HIS A 38 -7.39 -8.22 13.94
N GLY A 39 -6.19 -8.22 13.37
CA GLY A 39 -5.96 -8.58 11.97
C GLY A 39 -6.39 -7.52 10.97
N ASP A 40 -6.12 -7.80 9.71
CA ASP A 40 -6.16 -6.82 8.62
C ASP A 40 -7.57 -6.23 8.37
N GLU A 41 -8.62 -7.02 8.52
CA GLU A 41 -10.00 -6.58 8.27
C GLU A 41 -10.44 -5.47 9.25
N GLN A 42 -10.10 -5.61 10.53
CA GLN A 42 -10.41 -4.59 11.53
C GLN A 42 -9.57 -3.33 11.34
N VAL A 43 -8.33 -3.44 10.89
CA VAL A 43 -7.48 -2.28 10.55
C VAL A 43 -8.10 -1.48 9.41
N GLN A 44 -8.62 -2.16 8.38
CA GLN A 44 -9.32 -1.49 7.28
C GLN A 44 -10.55 -0.71 7.78
N GLN A 45 -11.39 -1.32 8.63
CA GLN A 45 -12.54 -0.66 9.23
C GLN A 45 -12.15 0.56 10.08
N LEU A 46 -11.06 0.45 10.85
CA LEU A 46 -10.53 1.57 11.65
C LEU A 46 -10.10 2.73 10.76
N LEU A 47 -9.36 2.45 9.68
CA LEU A 47 -8.91 3.47 8.74
C LEU A 47 -10.08 4.15 8.03
N GLU A 48 -11.11 3.40 7.64
CA GLU A 48 -12.35 3.95 7.07
C GLU A 48 -13.08 4.87 8.06
N ALA A 49 -13.17 4.46 9.33
CA ALA A 49 -13.79 5.28 10.37
C ALA A 49 -13.02 6.59 10.62
N LEU A 50 -11.68 6.53 10.65
CA LEU A 50 -10.81 7.71 10.79
C LEU A 50 -10.94 8.63 9.57
N GLN A 51 -10.97 8.07 8.36
CA GLN A 51 -11.20 8.82 7.12
C GLN A 51 -12.56 9.54 7.18
N GLY A 52 -13.61 8.84 7.60
CA GLY A 52 -14.95 9.42 7.78
C GLY A 52 -14.98 10.54 8.82
N ARG A 53 -14.23 10.41 9.92
CA ARG A 53 -14.09 11.46 10.94
C ARG A 53 -13.35 12.68 10.39
N ALA A 54 -12.25 12.48 9.65
CA ALA A 54 -11.52 13.56 9.00
C ALA A 54 -12.40 14.34 8.00
N SER A 55 -13.21 13.62 7.20
CA SER A 55 -14.18 14.24 6.28
C SER A 55 -15.21 15.10 7.02
N ARG A 56 -15.71 14.64 8.18
CA ARG A 56 -16.64 15.44 9.03
C ARG A 56 -15.99 16.68 9.63
N LEU A 57 -14.67 16.65 9.83
CA LEU A 57 -13.88 17.82 10.25
C LEU A 57 -13.55 18.77 9.07
N GLY A 58 -14.06 18.49 7.86
CA GLY A 58 -13.77 19.28 6.66
C GLY A 58 -12.40 19.01 6.05
N ILE A 59 -11.66 18.02 6.57
CA ILE A 59 -10.35 17.62 6.09
C ILE A 59 -10.57 16.63 4.94
N ASN A 60 -10.93 17.16 3.77
CA ASN A 60 -11.21 16.36 2.59
C ASN A 60 -9.89 16.05 1.88
N ARG A 61 -9.45 14.79 1.92
CA ARG A 61 -8.37 14.33 1.02
C ARG A 61 -8.95 14.26 -0.38
N THR A 62 -8.43 15.05 -1.31
CA THR A 62 -8.57 14.72 -2.74
C THR A 62 -8.01 13.31 -2.89
N ALA A 63 -8.86 12.34 -3.23
CA ALA A 63 -8.41 10.96 -3.44
C ALA A 63 -7.16 11.01 -4.34
N ALA A 64 -6.08 10.39 -3.89
CA ALA A 64 -4.89 10.28 -4.71
C ALA A 64 -5.31 9.49 -5.95
N LEU A 65 -5.49 10.18 -7.08
CA LEU A 65 -5.76 9.56 -8.38
C LEU A 65 -4.59 8.68 -8.85
N ASN A 66 -3.50 8.65 -8.09
CA ASN A 66 -2.32 7.88 -8.35
C ASN A 66 -2.35 6.65 -7.45
N THR A 67 -2.58 5.48 -8.06
CA THR A 67 -2.25 4.21 -7.45
C THR A 67 -0.73 4.09 -7.30
N PRO A 68 -0.22 3.45 -6.24
CA PRO A 68 1.22 3.21 -6.12
C PRO A 68 1.76 2.52 -7.37
N TYR A 69 2.97 2.87 -7.80
CA TYR A 69 3.62 2.26 -8.96
C TYR A 69 4.21 0.89 -8.59
N ILE A 70 3.33 -0.01 -8.18
CA ILE A 70 3.62 -1.41 -7.83
C ILE A 70 2.53 -2.29 -8.46
N ASN A 71 2.87 -3.56 -8.71
CA ASN A 71 1.86 -4.52 -9.17
C ASN A 71 0.85 -4.76 -8.05
N THR A 72 -0.44 -4.71 -8.38
CA THR A 72 -1.53 -4.99 -7.44
C THR A 72 -1.58 -6.45 -7.00
N ILE A 73 -1.07 -7.37 -7.82
CA ILE A 73 -0.99 -8.81 -7.51
C ILE A 73 0.43 -9.09 -7.03
N THR A 74 0.54 -9.65 -5.83
CA THR A 74 1.82 -10.04 -5.24
C THR A 74 2.38 -11.29 -5.93
N ALA A 75 3.67 -11.58 -5.74
CA ALA A 75 4.28 -12.77 -6.34
C ALA A 75 3.66 -14.08 -5.80
N ASP A 76 3.24 -14.08 -4.54
CA ASP A 76 2.66 -15.26 -3.88
C ASP A 76 1.19 -15.47 -4.27
N ASP A 77 0.46 -14.39 -4.60
CA ASP A 77 -0.93 -14.44 -5.08
C ASP A 77 -1.03 -14.64 -6.60
N GLN A 78 0.11 -14.71 -7.29
CA GLN A 78 0.12 -14.84 -8.74
C GLN A 78 -0.25 -16.29 -9.13
N PRO A 79 -1.34 -16.51 -9.89
CA PRO A 79 -1.72 -17.85 -10.30
C PRO A 79 -0.70 -18.44 -11.28
N ASP A 80 -0.63 -19.78 -11.29
CA ASP A 80 0.19 -20.51 -12.24
C ASP A 80 -0.17 -20.15 -13.68
N TYR A 81 0.86 -19.86 -14.47
CA TYR A 81 0.66 -19.49 -15.87
C TYR A 81 0.23 -20.71 -16.69
N PRO A 82 -0.91 -20.66 -17.41
CA PRO A 82 -1.48 -21.84 -18.07
C PRO A 82 -0.79 -22.23 -19.39
N GLY A 83 0.10 -21.39 -19.92
CA GLY A 83 0.72 -21.55 -21.25
C GLY A 83 2.16 -22.05 -21.24
N ASP A 84 2.68 -22.38 -22.42
CA ASP A 84 4.10 -22.72 -22.64
C ASP A 84 4.89 -21.46 -23.04
N GLY A 85 5.63 -20.93 -22.07
CA GLY A 85 6.44 -19.73 -22.27
C GLY A 85 7.59 -19.88 -23.28
N ALA A 86 8.03 -21.09 -23.62
CA ALA A 86 9.05 -21.30 -24.65
C ALA A 86 8.45 -21.15 -26.05
N ILE A 87 7.27 -21.75 -26.29
CA ILE A 87 6.54 -21.62 -27.55
C ILE A 87 6.12 -20.16 -27.78
N GLU A 88 5.54 -19.52 -26.76
CA GLU A 88 5.09 -18.12 -26.85
C GLU A 88 6.24 -17.15 -27.12
N ARG A 89 7.41 -17.38 -26.50
CA ARG A 89 8.61 -16.56 -26.73
C ARG A 89 9.07 -16.67 -28.17
N ARG A 90 9.09 -17.88 -28.74
CA ARG A 90 9.45 -18.11 -30.14
C ARG A 90 8.49 -17.39 -31.09
N ILE A 91 7.18 -17.49 -30.84
CA ILE A 91 6.16 -16.79 -31.64
C ILE A 91 6.33 -15.27 -31.52
N ARG A 92 6.50 -14.74 -30.31
CA ARG A 92 6.71 -13.30 -30.06
C ARG A 92 7.93 -12.76 -30.80
N SER A 93 9.04 -13.52 -30.83
CA SER A 93 10.25 -13.14 -31.55
C SER A 93 10.05 -13.10 -33.07
N LEU A 94 9.30 -14.06 -33.62
CA LEU A 94 9.00 -14.11 -35.06
C LEU A 94 8.06 -12.97 -35.50
N VAL A 95 7.12 -12.54 -34.65
CA VAL A 95 6.16 -11.46 -34.96
C VAL A 95 6.79 -10.06 -34.81
N ARG A 96 7.71 -9.89 -33.86
CA ARG A 96 8.36 -8.60 -33.59
C ARG A 96 9.42 -8.22 -34.63
N TRP A 97 9.97 -9.21 -35.33
CA TRP A 97 10.88 -9.02 -36.46
C TRP A 97 10.09 -8.81 -37.74
#